data_AF-A0A851ED45-F1
#
_entry.id   AF-A0A851ED45-F1
#
_cell.length_a   1.000
_cell.length_b   1.000
_cell.length_c   1.000
_cell.angle_alpha   90.00
_cell.angle_beta   90.00
_cell.angle_gamma   90.00
#
_symmetry.space_group_name_H-M   'P 1'
#
loop_
_entity.id
_entity.type
_entity.pdbx_description
1 polymer ?
#
loop_
_entity_poly.entity_id
_entity_poly.type
_entity_poly.pdbx_seq_one_letter_code
_entity_poly.pdbx_strand_id
1 'polypeptide(L)'
;RYYAFDEALARELLGKKLSKGTKKELDEVSARTGVGIRSCRRQFDNFKRVFKAVEELRGPLAENIQQLFLLPPPLARDYAAIVFFANSRFETGKRRLQFLTFADFAACAQSMMGHWSQGALAPEAAEPDGDLPKSFLQDLKELKVLVTDKDLLDQHKSLVCSALRGKISVYNELEANFKALSRALVNVGGKLTHARDVRDFFVDLVEKVIEPCRCDKWSPGDLRLFLTQYTAAARSLPGFRHQALWERYMAAISACLLRMYHD
;
A
#
# COMPACT_ATOMS: atom_id res chain seq x y z
N ARG A 1 -13.96 -8.78 23.93
CA ARG A 1 -13.09 -7.58 24.12
C ARG A 1 -11.59 -7.91 24.27
N TYR A 2 -11.17 -9.17 24.48
CA TYR A 2 -9.75 -9.51 24.69
C TYR A 2 -8.83 -9.15 23.51
N TYR A 3 -9.28 -9.39 22.27
CA TYR A 3 -8.57 -9.04 21.03
C TYR A 3 -8.80 -7.60 20.55
N ALA A 4 -9.58 -6.78 21.28
CA ALA A 4 -9.66 -5.36 20.94
C ALA A 4 -8.34 -4.67 21.28
N PHE A 5 -7.95 -3.72 20.42
CA PHE A 5 -6.71 -2.98 20.56
C PHE A 5 -6.93 -1.49 20.28
N ASP A 6 -6.00 -0.67 20.76
CA ASP A 6 -5.98 0.77 20.57
C ASP A 6 -5.21 1.10 19.29
N GLU A 7 -5.80 1.87 18.38
CA GLU A 7 -5.17 2.22 17.10
C GLU A 7 -3.86 2.97 17.26
N ALA A 8 -3.74 3.83 18.29
CA ALA A 8 -2.51 4.55 18.60
C ALA A 8 -1.36 3.58 18.92
N LEU A 9 -1.64 2.50 19.64
CA LEU A 9 -0.64 1.46 19.91
C LEU A 9 -0.31 0.67 18.64
N ALA A 10 -1.34 0.25 17.89
CA ALA A 10 -1.13 -0.49 16.65
C ALA A 10 -0.28 0.32 15.65
N ARG A 11 -0.54 1.63 15.53
CA ARG A 11 0.21 2.57 14.69
C ARG A 11 1.70 2.65 15.03
N GLU A 12 2.05 2.63 16.31
CA GLU A 12 3.45 2.68 16.81
C GLU A 12 4.21 1.36 16.60
N LEU A 13 3.48 0.26 16.55
CA LEU A 13 4.04 -1.08 16.36
C LEU A 13 4.03 -1.54 14.90
N LEU A 14 3.29 -0.85 14.04
CA LEU A 14 3.07 -1.25 12.65
C LEU A 14 4.37 -1.29 11.86
N GLY A 15 4.64 -2.41 11.17
CA GLY A 15 5.87 -2.60 10.40
C GLY A 15 7.08 -3.04 11.22
N LYS A 16 7.00 -3.00 12.57
CA LYS A 16 8.05 -3.54 13.44
C LYS A 16 7.95 -5.06 13.53
N LYS A 17 9.10 -5.71 13.64
CA LYS A 17 9.16 -7.15 13.94
C LYS A 17 8.61 -7.41 15.34
N LEU A 18 7.63 -8.31 15.49
CA LEU A 18 7.00 -8.67 16.77
C LEU A 18 7.93 -9.51 17.68
N SER A 19 8.97 -8.87 18.20
CA SER A 19 10.12 -9.49 18.86
C SER A 19 10.17 -9.23 20.37
N LYS A 20 11.09 -9.91 21.08
CA LYS A 20 11.39 -9.59 22.49
C LYS A 20 11.92 -8.16 22.65
N GLY A 21 12.62 -7.62 21.64
CA GLY A 21 13.11 -6.24 21.65
C GLY A 21 11.96 -5.24 21.66
N THR A 22 11.04 -5.37 20.70
CA THR A 22 9.84 -4.51 20.62
C THR A 22 8.97 -4.61 21.87
N LYS A 23 8.91 -5.79 22.51
CA LYS A 23 8.20 -5.94 23.80
C LYS A 23 8.81 -5.10 24.93
N LYS A 24 10.13 -4.88 24.92
CA LYS A 24 10.83 -4.04 25.93
C LYS A 24 10.58 -2.55 25.72
N GLU A 25 10.32 -2.12 24.49
CA GLU A 25 10.01 -0.73 24.15
C GLU A 25 8.57 -0.32 24.54
N LEU A 26 7.73 -1.26 25.00
CA LEU A 26 6.31 -0.97 25.28
C LEU A 26 6.10 0.04 26.40
N ASP A 27 7.04 0.19 27.33
CA ASP A 27 6.98 1.22 28.37
C ASP A 27 7.09 2.64 27.77
N GLU A 28 7.98 2.84 26.78
CA GLU A 28 8.08 4.10 26.04
C GLU A 28 6.87 4.33 25.13
N VAL A 29 6.40 3.28 24.45
CA VAL A 29 5.20 3.37 23.60
C VAL A 29 3.96 3.69 24.43
N SER A 30 3.84 3.12 25.64
CA SER A 30 2.78 3.44 26.60
C SER A 30 2.81 4.93 26.95
N ALA A 31 3.99 5.49 27.24
CA ALA A 31 4.14 6.91 27.53
C ALA A 31 3.75 7.80 26.35
N ARG A 32 4.14 7.45 25.11
CA ARG A 32 3.80 8.22 23.90
C ARG A 32 2.31 8.18 23.56
N THR A 33 1.68 7.01 23.69
CA THR A 33 0.30 6.78 23.25
C THR A 33 -0.75 7.05 24.32
N GLY A 34 -0.36 7.12 25.60
CA GLY A 34 -1.27 7.19 26.74
C GLY A 34 -1.99 5.86 27.05
N VAL A 35 -1.74 4.80 26.27
CA VAL A 35 -2.32 3.47 26.52
C VAL A 35 -1.58 2.84 27.69
N GLY A 36 -2.30 2.38 28.71
CA GLY A 36 -1.68 1.81 29.91
C GLY A 36 -0.86 0.54 29.62
N ILE A 37 0.34 0.43 30.22
CA ILE A 37 1.32 -0.63 29.93
C ILE A 37 0.77 -2.07 29.99
N ARG A 38 -0.15 -2.37 30.90
CA ARG A 38 -0.82 -3.69 30.97
C ARG A 38 -1.64 -3.97 29.70
N SER A 39 -2.32 -2.96 29.17
CA SER A 39 -3.05 -3.03 27.91
C SER A 39 -2.08 -3.17 26.73
N CYS A 40 -0.98 -2.41 26.70
CA CYS A 40 0.05 -2.52 25.67
C CYS A 40 0.62 -3.93 25.58
N ARG A 41 0.98 -4.53 26.71
CA ARG A 41 1.52 -5.91 26.77
C ARG A 41 0.50 -6.94 26.27
N ARG A 42 -0.78 -6.83 26.68
CA ARG A 42 -1.86 -7.70 26.20
C ARG A 42 -2.01 -7.61 24.68
N GLN A 43 -2.09 -6.40 24.15
CA GLN A 43 -2.30 -6.17 22.72
C GLN A 43 -1.12 -6.65 21.89
N PHE A 44 0.12 -6.37 22.32
CA PHE A 44 1.32 -6.90 21.68
C PHE A 44 1.33 -8.44 21.67
N ASP A 45 1.00 -9.07 22.80
CA ASP A 45 0.93 -10.53 22.89
C ASP A 45 -0.18 -11.10 21.99
N ASN A 46 -1.30 -10.40 21.82
CA ASN A 46 -2.34 -10.76 20.86
C ASN A 46 -1.86 -10.63 19.41
N PHE A 47 -1.22 -9.52 19.03
CA PHE A 47 -0.64 -9.36 17.69
C PHE A 47 0.32 -10.50 17.38
N LYS A 48 1.20 -10.82 18.32
CA LYS A 48 2.18 -11.90 18.17
C LYS A 48 1.52 -13.27 18.08
N ARG A 49 0.45 -13.51 18.83
CA ARG A 49 -0.31 -14.77 18.80
C ARG A 49 -1.01 -14.95 17.46
N VAL A 50 -1.68 -13.90 16.96
CA VAL A 50 -2.36 -13.94 15.66
C VAL A 50 -1.36 -14.12 14.54
N PHE A 51 -0.28 -13.35 14.53
CA PHE A 51 0.82 -13.48 13.58
C PHE A 51 1.32 -14.91 13.46
N LYS A 52 1.69 -15.54 14.59
CA LYS A 52 2.20 -16.92 14.59
C LYS A 52 1.17 -17.96 14.16
N ALA A 53 -0.10 -17.73 14.44
CA ALA A 53 -1.14 -18.69 14.10
C ALA A 53 -1.41 -18.73 12.59
N VAL A 54 -1.08 -17.66 11.86
CA VAL A 54 -1.37 -17.54 10.43
C VAL A 54 -0.13 -17.50 9.55
N GLU A 55 1.08 -17.51 10.12
CA GLU A 55 2.35 -17.40 9.35
C GLU A 55 2.58 -18.58 8.39
N GLU A 56 1.97 -19.74 8.65
CA GLU A 56 2.08 -20.94 7.80
C GLU A 56 0.79 -21.24 7.02
N LEU A 57 -0.22 -20.36 7.07
CA LEU A 57 -1.54 -20.63 6.47
C LEU A 57 -1.66 -20.04 5.09
N ARG A 58 -2.19 -20.85 4.18
CA ARG A 58 -2.52 -20.41 2.82
C ARG A 58 -3.87 -19.71 2.78
N GLY A 59 -4.08 -18.90 1.74
CA GLY A 59 -5.35 -18.22 1.47
C GLY A 59 -5.46 -16.84 2.14
N PRO A 60 -6.67 -16.23 2.13
CA PRO A 60 -6.87 -14.87 2.59
C PRO A 60 -6.62 -14.70 4.11
N LEU A 61 -5.66 -13.85 4.49
CA LEU A 61 -5.27 -13.63 5.89
C LEU A 61 -6.45 -13.23 6.78
N ALA A 62 -7.32 -12.32 6.32
CA ALA A 62 -8.46 -11.86 7.11
C ALA A 62 -9.46 -12.99 7.42
N GLU A 63 -9.69 -13.90 6.46
CA GLU A 63 -10.58 -15.05 6.64
C GLU A 63 -9.97 -16.07 7.59
N ASN A 64 -8.69 -16.39 7.43
CA ASN A 64 -7.95 -17.28 8.33
C ASN A 64 -8.00 -16.77 9.78
N ILE A 65 -7.75 -15.47 9.98
CA ILE A 65 -7.81 -14.84 11.30
C ILE A 65 -9.23 -14.87 11.87
N GLN A 66 -10.24 -14.55 11.05
CA GLN A 66 -11.64 -14.59 11.45
C GLN A 66 -12.05 -15.98 11.92
N GLN A 67 -11.70 -17.03 11.17
CA GLN A 67 -12.08 -18.40 11.48
C GLN A 67 -11.35 -18.95 12.71
N LEU A 68 -10.04 -18.70 12.84
CA LEU A 68 -9.24 -19.22 13.94
C LEU A 68 -9.49 -18.51 15.28
N PHE A 69 -9.75 -17.21 15.25
CA PHE A 69 -9.91 -16.40 16.45
C PHE A 69 -11.36 -15.97 16.72
N LEU A 70 -12.29 -16.34 15.84
CA LEU A 70 -13.71 -16.00 15.92
C LEU A 70 -13.95 -14.48 16.08
N LEU A 71 -13.16 -13.70 15.35
CA LEU A 71 -13.20 -12.23 15.43
C LEU A 71 -14.28 -11.67 14.50
N PRO A 72 -14.89 -10.53 14.84
CA PRO A 72 -15.73 -9.79 13.89
C PRO A 72 -14.94 -9.45 12.62
N PRO A 73 -15.57 -9.46 11.43
CA PRO A 73 -14.88 -9.21 10.16
C PRO A 73 -14.03 -7.93 10.12
N PRO A 74 -14.47 -6.77 10.67
CA PRO A 74 -13.65 -5.56 10.70
C PRO A 74 -12.35 -5.76 11.49
N LEU A 75 -12.44 -6.36 12.68
CA LEU A 75 -11.29 -6.59 13.54
C LEU A 75 -10.32 -7.60 12.92
N ALA A 76 -10.84 -8.64 12.25
CA ALA A 76 -10.01 -9.60 11.52
C ALA A 76 -9.21 -8.94 10.38
N ARG A 77 -9.82 -8.00 9.65
CA ARG A 77 -9.14 -7.19 8.62
C ARG A 77 -8.03 -6.33 9.21
N ASP A 78 -8.27 -5.69 10.36
CA ASP A 78 -7.23 -4.87 10.98
C ASP A 78 -6.06 -5.71 11.50
N TYR A 79 -6.33 -6.89 12.06
CA TYR A 79 -5.29 -7.86 12.40
C TYR A 79 -4.53 -8.35 11.16
N ALA A 80 -5.22 -8.60 10.03
CA ALA A 80 -4.57 -8.97 8.78
C ALA A 80 -3.62 -7.87 8.29
N ALA A 81 -4.00 -6.59 8.42
CA ALA A 81 -3.11 -5.46 8.13
C ALA A 81 -1.87 -5.46 9.03
N ILE A 82 -2.02 -5.71 10.33
CA ILE A 82 -0.89 -5.80 11.27
C ILE A 82 0.06 -6.92 10.88
N VAL A 83 -0.47 -8.11 10.55
CA VAL A 83 0.33 -9.26 10.11
C VAL A 83 1.07 -8.94 8.81
N PHE A 84 0.35 -8.42 7.81
CA PHE A 84 0.91 -8.03 6.52
C PHE A 84 2.07 -7.04 6.67
N PHE A 85 1.90 -6.00 7.48
CA PHE A 85 2.96 -5.02 7.75
C PHE A 85 4.14 -5.63 8.50
N ALA A 86 3.90 -6.51 9.47
CA ALA A 86 4.97 -7.17 10.23
C ALA A 86 5.81 -8.12 9.34
N ASN A 87 5.18 -8.79 8.38
CA ASN A 87 5.83 -9.67 7.41
C ASN A 87 6.68 -8.87 6.41
N SER A 88 6.05 -7.91 5.72
CA SER A 88 6.71 -7.07 4.71
C SER A 88 7.68 -6.03 5.28
N ARG A 89 7.61 -5.78 6.60
CA ARG A 89 8.43 -4.81 7.34
C ARG A 89 8.41 -3.41 6.74
N PHE A 90 7.23 -2.92 6.34
CA PHE A 90 7.07 -1.55 5.84
C PHE A 90 7.55 -0.52 6.88
N GLU A 91 8.24 0.51 6.41
CA GLU A 91 8.60 1.67 7.21
C GLU A 91 7.36 2.57 7.41
N THR A 92 7.00 2.79 8.67
CA THR A 92 5.82 3.60 9.05
C THR A 92 6.17 4.71 10.05
N GLY A 93 7.40 4.70 10.59
CA GLY A 93 7.84 5.59 11.67
C GLY A 93 8.55 6.86 11.21
N LYS A 94 8.84 7.00 9.91
CA LYS A 94 9.47 8.21 9.35
C LYS A 94 8.60 9.44 9.59
N ARG A 95 9.23 10.58 9.87
CA ARG A 95 8.55 11.87 10.12
C ARG A 95 7.54 12.22 9.02
N ARG A 96 7.89 11.95 7.76
CA ARG A 96 7.01 12.20 6.60
C ARG A 96 5.75 11.35 6.58
N LEU A 97 5.67 10.27 7.36
CA LEU A 97 4.49 9.39 7.46
C LEU A 97 3.70 9.62 8.75
N GLN A 98 4.10 10.56 9.60
CA GLN A 98 3.44 10.79 10.90
C GLN A 98 2.02 11.34 10.76
N PHE A 99 1.69 11.96 9.63
CA PHE A 99 0.33 12.44 9.35
C PHE A 99 -0.65 11.31 9.05
N LEU A 100 -0.17 10.08 8.79
CA LEU A 100 -1.00 8.92 8.48
C LEU A 100 -1.39 8.16 9.75
N THR A 101 -2.66 7.79 9.84
CA THR A 101 -3.23 7.02 10.95
C THR A 101 -3.06 5.51 10.74
N PHE A 102 -3.41 4.70 11.75
CA PHE A 102 -3.49 3.25 11.57
C PHE A 102 -4.52 2.87 10.49
N ALA A 103 -5.69 3.51 10.50
CA ALA A 103 -6.75 3.25 9.54
C ALA A 103 -6.30 3.50 8.09
N ASP A 104 -5.46 4.50 7.85
CA ASP A 104 -4.91 4.79 6.52
C ASP A 104 -4.02 3.64 6.03
N PHE A 105 -3.09 3.18 6.88
CA PHE A 105 -2.25 2.03 6.55
C PHE A 105 -3.04 0.74 6.43
N ALA A 106 -4.04 0.51 7.29
CA ALA A 106 -4.89 -0.66 7.23
C ALA A 106 -5.67 -0.71 5.90
N ALA A 107 -6.25 0.42 5.47
CA ALA A 107 -6.92 0.52 4.18
C ALA A 107 -5.95 0.25 3.00
N CYS A 108 -4.72 0.76 3.08
CA CYS A 108 -3.68 0.45 2.09
C CYS A 108 -3.34 -1.04 2.07
N ALA A 109 -3.16 -1.66 3.24
CA ALA A 109 -2.89 -3.10 3.40
C ALA A 109 -3.97 -3.94 2.71
N GLN A 110 -5.24 -3.61 2.96
CA GLN A 110 -6.38 -4.32 2.38
C GLN A 110 -6.36 -4.22 0.86
N SER A 111 -6.06 -3.05 0.31
CA SER A 111 -5.97 -2.88 -1.14
C SER A 111 -4.78 -3.64 -1.75
N MET A 112 -3.62 -3.61 -1.10
CA MET A 112 -2.43 -4.35 -1.55
C MET A 112 -2.69 -5.86 -1.50
N MET A 113 -3.21 -6.39 -0.39
CA MET A 113 -3.57 -7.80 -0.30
C MET A 113 -4.63 -8.16 -1.35
N GLY A 114 -5.68 -7.37 -1.51
CA GLY A 114 -6.77 -7.66 -2.45
C GLY A 114 -6.35 -7.69 -3.93
N HIS A 115 -5.35 -6.91 -4.34
CA HIS A 115 -4.94 -6.83 -5.75
C HIS A 115 -3.63 -7.56 -6.05
N TRP A 116 -2.70 -7.64 -5.09
CA TRP A 116 -1.34 -8.15 -5.31
C TRP A 116 -1.14 -9.55 -4.74
N SER A 117 -1.87 -9.95 -3.69
CA SER A 117 -1.77 -11.32 -3.18
C SER A 117 -2.44 -12.32 -4.12
N GLN A 118 -1.86 -13.51 -4.26
CA GLN A 118 -2.45 -14.57 -5.09
C GLN A 118 -3.73 -15.15 -4.48
N GLY A 119 -3.91 -15.06 -3.16
CA GLY A 119 -5.11 -15.55 -2.46
C GLY A 119 -6.42 -14.89 -2.91
N ALA A 120 -6.35 -13.73 -3.58
CA ALA A 120 -7.52 -13.08 -4.17
C ALA A 120 -7.91 -13.62 -5.57
N LEU A 121 -7.00 -14.33 -6.26
CA LEU A 121 -7.22 -14.82 -7.64
C LEU A 121 -7.21 -16.34 -7.75
N ALA A 122 -6.44 -17.03 -6.90
CA ALA A 122 -6.32 -18.49 -6.85
C ALA A 122 -5.88 -18.94 -5.45
N PRO A 123 -6.83 -19.21 -4.52
CA PRO A 123 -6.53 -19.61 -3.15
C PRO A 123 -5.63 -20.85 -3.03
N GLU A 124 -5.79 -21.80 -3.95
CA GLU A 124 -4.97 -23.03 -4.04
C GLU A 124 -3.50 -22.80 -4.40
N ALA A 125 -3.19 -21.69 -5.09
CA ALA A 125 -1.82 -21.29 -5.44
C ALA A 125 -1.21 -20.31 -4.44
N ALA A 126 -1.94 -19.93 -3.39
CA ALA A 126 -1.47 -18.98 -2.39
C ALA A 126 -0.30 -19.56 -1.60
N GLU A 127 0.84 -18.87 -1.66
CA GLU A 127 1.98 -19.13 -0.79
C GLU A 127 1.59 -18.88 0.69
N PRO A 128 2.09 -19.71 1.63
CA PRO A 128 1.71 -19.64 3.04
C PRO A 128 2.17 -18.36 3.77
N ASP A 129 3.13 -17.62 3.22
CA ASP A 129 3.85 -16.58 3.98
C ASP A 129 3.06 -15.27 4.22
N GLY A 130 1.83 -15.12 3.71
CA GLY A 130 1.09 -13.85 3.78
C GLY A 130 1.83 -12.64 3.18
N ASP A 131 2.94 -12.92 2.47
CA ASP A 131 3.86 -11.98 1.86
C ASP A 131 3.36 -11.56 0.49
N LEU A 132 3.90 -10.43 0.01
CA LEU A 132 3.72 -10.05 -1.37
C LEU A 132 4.34 -11.12 -2.30
N PRO A 133 3.58 -11.67 -3.27
CA PRO A 133 4.09 -12.75 -4.12
C PRO A 133 5.31 -12.28 -4.92
N LYS A 134 6.46 -12.94 -4.71
CA LYS A 134 7.72 -12.56 -5.36
C LYS A 134 7.61 -12.57 -6.89
N SER A 135 6.86 -13.53 -7.46
CA SER A 135 6.58 -13.60 -8.89
C SER A 135 5.88 -12.34 -9.40
N PHE A 136 4.78 -11.94 -8.74
CA PHE A 136 4.08 -10.70 -9.06
C PHE A 136 5.00 -9.48 -8.99
N LEU A 137 5.82 -9.37 -7.94
CA LEU A 137 6.77 -8.26 -7.81
C LEU A 137 7.85 -8.26 -8.90
N GLN A 138 8.27 -9.41 -9.40
CA GLN A 138 9.18 -9.49 -10.55
C GLN A 138 8.47 -9.03 -11.83
N ASP A 139 7.23 -9.47 -12.06
CA ASP A 139 6.44 -9.10 -13.23
C ASP A 139 6.25 -7.58 -13.33
N LEU A 140 6.17 -6.86 -12.20
CA LEU A 140 6.08 -5.39 -12.19
C LEU A 140 7.22 -4.68 -12.94
N LYS A 141 8.37 -5.33 -13.15
CA LYS A 141 9.46 -4.77 -13.97
C LYS A 141 9.06 -4.62 -15.43
N GLU A 142 8.19 -5.47 -15.95
CA GLU A 142 7.71 -5.42 -17.33
C GLU A 142 6.91 -4.13 -17.59
N LEU A 143 6.29 -3.53 -16.57
CA LEU A 143 5.58 -2.26 -16.68
C LEU A 143 6.50 -1.09 -17.04
N LYS A 144 7.83 -1.22 -16.85
CA LYS A 144 8.80 -0.18 -17.23
C LYS A 144 8.74 0.18 -18.71
N VAL A 145 8.30 -0.75 -19.58
CA VAL A 145 8.13 -0.49 -21.00
C VAL A 145 7.28 0.76 -21.28
N LEU A 146 6.26 1.03 -20.45
CA LEU A 146 5.39 2.20 -20.58
C LEU A 146 6.14 3.53 -20.49
N VAL A 147 7.25 3.58 -19.75
CA VAL A 147 8.02 4.82 -19.49
C VAL A 147 9.40 4.84 -20.14
N THR A 148 9.92 3.68 -20.57
CA THR A 148 11.18 3.57 -21.31
C THR A 148 10.97 3.69 -22.81
N ASP A 149 9.86 3.18 -23.34
CA ASP A 149 9.46 3.41 -24.73
C ASP A 149 8.87 4.83 -24.84
N LYS A 150 9.56 5.68 -25.60
CA LYS A 150 9.19 7.08 -25.76
C LYS A 150 7.84 7.22 -26.46
N ASP A 151 7.55 6.38 -27.46
CA ASP A 151 6.33 6.48 -28.26
C ASP A 151 5.13 6.05 -27.43
N LEU A 152 5.26 4.98 -26.63
CA LEU A 152 4.21 4.59 -25.68
C LEU A 152 3.95 5.68 -24.64
N LEU A 153 5.01 6.25 -24.06
CA LEU A 153 4.87 7.31 -23.05
C LEU A 153 4.22 8.57 -23.62
N ASP A 154 4.59 8.96 -24.84
CA ASP A 154 4.03 10.14 -25.51
C ASP A 154 2.56 9.92 -25.91
N GLN A 155 2.20 8.73 -26.39
CA GLN A 155 0.81 8.36 -26.66
C GLN A 155 -0.02 8.33 -25.36
N HIS A 156 0.53 7.77 -24.29
CA HIS A 156 -0.15 7.73 -22.99
C HIS A 156 -0.41 9.15 -22.46
N LYS A 157 0.61 10.02 -22.54
CA LYS A 157 0.46 11.44 -22.22
C LYS A 157 -0.67 12.08 -23.02
N SER A 158 -0.67 11.89 -24.34
CA SER A 158 -1.68 12.47 -25.23
C SER A 158 -3.10 12.05 -24.85
N LEU A 159 -3.33 10.75 -24.62
CA LEU A 159 -4.62 10.22 -24.22
C LEU A 159 -5.10 10.81 -22.89
N VAL A 160 -4.24 10.84 -21.87
CA VAL A 160 -4.60 11.34 -20.54
C VAL A 160 -4.83 12.85 -20.56
N CYS A 161 -3.96 13.61 -21.22
CA CYS A 161 -4.10 15.07 -21.34
C CYS A 161 -5.33 15.45 -22.16
N SER A 162 -5.70 14.67 -23.18
CA SER A 162 -6.96 14.88 -23.91
C SER A 162 -8.17 14.61 -23.02
N ALA A 163 -8.15 13.51 -22.26
CA ALA A 163 -9.26 13.11 -21.40
C ALA A 163 -9.52 14.07 -20.23
N LEU A 164 -8.49 14.76 -19.73
CA LEU A 164 -8.55 15.65 -18.56
C LEU A 164 -8.62 17.14 -18.89
N ARG A 165 -8.51 17.53 -20.16
CA ARG A 165 -8.56 18.93 -20.57
C ARG A 165 -9.88 19.58 -20.12
N GLY A 166 -9.77 20.66 -19.36
CA GLY A 166 -10.92 21.39 -18.81
C GLY A 166 -11.66 20.69 -17.66
N LYS A 167 -11.16 19.56 -17.15
CA LYS A 167 -11.81 18.79 -16.06
C LYS A 167 -11.08 18.85 -14.73
N ILE A 168 -9.82 19.27 -14.73
CA ILE A 168 -8.98 19.42 -13.55
C ILE A 168 -8.47 20.85 -13.44
N SER A 169 -8.26 21.31 -12.22
CA SER A 169 -7.81 22.68 -11.95
C SER A 169 -6.32 22.91 -12.28
N VAL A 170 -5.53 21.85 -12.24
CA VAL A 170 -4.05 21.82 -12.37
C VAL A 170 -3.58 21.24 -13.71
N TYR A 171 -4.30 21.53 -14.79
CA TYR A 171 -4.05 20.92 -16.10
C TYR A 171 -2.65 21.22 -16.64
N ASN A 172 -2.18 22.46 -16.51
CA ASN A 172 -0.89 22.88 -17.05
C ASN A 172 0.27 22.21 -16.30
N GLU A 173 0.14 22.10 -14.97
CA GLU A 173 1.08 21.41 -14.09
C GLU A 173 1.12 19.92 -14.41
N LEU A 174 -0.06 19.28 -14.57
CA LEU A 174 -0.15 17.90 -15.05
C LEU A 174 0.58 17.72 -16.37
N GLU A 175 0.30 18.55 -17.38
CA GLU A 175 0.87 18.40 -18.71
C GLU A 175 2.40 18.58 -18.69
N ALA A 176 2.91 19.53 -17.92
CA ALA A 176 4.33 19.75 -17.73
C ALA A 176 5.02 18.58 -17.03
N ASN A 177 4.40 18.06 -15.96
CA ASN A 177 5.00 17.06 -15.07
C ASN A 177 4.63 15.61 -15.41
N PHE A 178 3.77 15.36 -16.41
CA PHE A 178 3.24 14.04 -16.75
C PHE A 178 4.32 12.96 -16.81
N LYS A 179 5.37 13.17 -17.61
CA LYS A 179 6.43 12.17 -17.80
C LYS A 179 7.20 11.88 -16.51
N ALA A 180 7.36 12.88 -15.65
CA ALA A 180 8.02 12.71 -14.36
C ALA A 180 7.15 11.88 -13.40
N LEU A 181 5.85 12.21 -13.30
CA LEU A 181 4.87 11.46 -12.52
C LEU A 181 4.70 10.02 -13.03
N SER A 182 4.64 9.80 -14.34
CA SER A 182 4.56 8.45 -14.91
C SER A 182 5.75 7.59 -14.53
N ARG A 183 6.97 8.16 -14.65
CA ARG A 183 8.20 7.47 -14.23
C ARG A 183 8.20 7.21 -12.73
N ALA A 184 7.75 8.15 -11.90
CA ALA A 184 7.62 7.94 -10.46
C ALA A 184 6.71 6.75 -10.16
N LEU A 185 5.47 6.77 -10.70
CA LEU A 185 4.48 5.71 -10.51
C LEU A 185 4.99 4.35 -10.97
N VAL A 186 5.64 4.24 -12.13
CA VAL A 186 6.13 2.95 -12.64
C VAL A 186 7.37 2.47 -11.89
N ASN A 187 8.27 3.39 -11.50
CA ASN A 187 9.51 3.03 -10.81
C ASN A 187 9.30 2.59 -9.35
N VAL A 188 8.23 3.04 -8.69
CA VAL A 188 7.85 2.51 -7.37
C VAL A 188 7.67 0.99 -7.46
N GLY A 189 6.79 0.52 -8.36
CA GLY A 189 6.54 -0.91 -8.57
C GLY A 189 7.78 -1.67 -9.07
N GLY A 190 8.50 -1.12 -10.05
CA GLY A 190 9.66 -1.77 -10.65
C GLY A 190 10.88 -1.96 -9.72
N LYS A 191 10.85 -1.41 -8.50
CA LYS A 191 11.88 -1.60 -7.45
C LYS A 191 11.48 -2.62 -6.38
N LEU A 192 10.20 -2.99 -6.28
CA LEU A 192 9.68 -3.84 -5.20
C LEU A 192 10.24 -5.26 -5.18
N THR A 193 11.09 -5.64 -6.14
CA THR A 193 11.83 -6.91 -6.07
C THR A 193 12.88 -6.96 -4.97
N HIS A 194 13.27 -5.82 -4.39
CA HIS A 194 14.22 -5.76 -3.29
C HIS A 194 13.51 -5.46 -1.97
N ALA A 195 13.84 -6.21 -0.91
CA ALA A 195 13.22 -6.06 0.41
C ALA A 195 13.35 -4.64 0.99
N ARG A 196 14.45 -3.93 0.68
CA ARG A 196 14.61 -2.51 1.07
C ARG A 196 13.54 -1.64 0.43
N ASP A 197 13.29 -1.83 -0.86
CA ASP A 197 12.38 -0.99 -1.62
C ASP A 197 10.91 -1.34 -1.28
N VAL A 198 10.63 -2.60 -0.91
CA VAL A 198 9.36 -2.96 -0.26
C VAL A 198 9.19 -2.19 1.04
N ARG A 199 10.20 -2.19 1.93
CA ARG A 199 10.12 -1.46 3.19
C ARG A 199 9.82 0.02 2.99
N ASP A 200 10.47 0.66 2.03
CA ASP A 200 10.36 2.11 1.82
C ASP A 200 9.15 2.50 0.93
N PHE A 201 8.30 1.55 0.53
CA PHE A 201 7.16 1.75 -0.38
C PHE A 201 6.28 2.96 -0.05
N PHE A 202 5.80 3.10 1.19
CA PHE A 202 4.94 4.21 1.59
C PHE A 202 5.67 5.55 1.60
N VAL A 203 6.96 5.54 1.94
CA VAL A 203 7.82 6.72 1.87
C VAL A 203 7.95 7.16 0.41
N ASP A 204 8.21 6.21 -0.50
CA ASP A 204 8.32 6.49 -1.93
C ASP A 204 7.01 7.03 -2.54
N LEU A 205 5.84 6.51 -2.15
CA LEU A 205 4.56 7.09 -2.58
C LEU A 205 4.40 8.54 -2.15
N VAL A 206 4.81 8.86 -0.90
CA VAL A 206 4.73 10.23 -0.40
C VAL A 206 5.70 11.14 -1.15
N GLU A 207 6.98 10.78 -1.19
CA GLU A 207 8.04 11.64 -1.74
C GLU A 207 7.96 11.80 -3.26
N LYS A 208 7.58 10.73 -3.98
CA LYS A 208 7.66 10.71 -5.45
C LYS A 208 6.35 11.08 -6.13
N VAL A 209 5.22 11.08 -5.41
CA VAL A 209 3.90 11.34 -5.99
C VAL A 209 3.10 12.34 -5.18
N ILE A 210 2.83 12.07 -3.89
CA ILE A 210 1.94 12.92 -3.07
C ILE A 210 2.51 14.32 -2.90
N GLU A 211 3.78 14.44 -2.51
CA GLU A 211 4.44 15.73 -2.30
C GLU A 211 4.52 16.57 -3.59
N PRO A 212 4.98 16.05 -4.74
CA PRO A 212 4.90 16.77 -6.01
C PRO A 212 3.49 17.27 -6.34
N CYS A 213 2.46 16.41 -6.21
CA CYS A 213 1.08 16.82 -6.46
C CYS A 213 0.60 17.91 -5.48
N ARG A 214 1.00 17.85 -4.20
CA ARG A 214 0.68 18.90 -3.21
C ARG A 214 1.40 20.21 -3.52
N CYS A 215 2.66 20.17 -3.95
CA CYS A 215 3.42 21.36 -4.37
C CYS A 215 2.73 22.08 -5.55
N ASP A 216 2.19 21.30 -6.49
CA ASP A 216 1.41 21.78 -7.63
C ASP A 216 -0.08 22.07 -7.27
N LYS A 217 -0.45 21.98 -5.98
CA LYS A 217 -1.79 22.30 -5.44
C LYS A 217 -2.93 21.45 -6.02
N TRP A 218 -2.66 20.19 -6.30
CA TRP A 218 -3.69 19.26 -6.75
C TRP A 218 -4.73 19.06 -5.65
N SER A 219 -6.01 19.13 -6.01
CA SER A 219 -7.06 18.70 -5.09
C SER A 219 -7.14 17.16 -5.03
N PRO A 220 -7.74 16.58 -3.97
CA PRO A 220 -8.05 15.14 -3.95
C PRO A 220 -8.91 14.69 -5.15
N GLY A 221 -9.76 15.59 -5.67
CA GLY A 221 -10.57 15.36 -6.87
C GLY A 221 -9.72 15.29 -8.14
N ASP A 222 -8.76 16.21 -8.30
CA ASP A 222 -7.84 16.22 -9.43
C ASP A 222 -6.98 14.95 -9.45
N LEU A 223 -6.42 14.57 -8.29
CA LEU A 223 -5.62 13.34 -8.17
C LEU A 223 -6.44 12.10 -8.52
N ARG A 224 -7.70 12.02 -8.07
CA ARG A 224 -8.61 10.91 -8.42
C ARG A 224 -8.86 10.83 -9.92
N LEU A 225 -9.23 11.95 -10.54
CA LEU A 225 -9.49 12.00 -11.98
C LEU A 225 -8.25 11.62 -12.78
N PHE A 226 -7.07 12.13 -12.38
CA PHE A 226 -5.80 11.76 -12.99
C PHE A 226 -5.55 10.26 -12.90
N LEU A 227 -5.57 9.67 -11.70
CA LEU A 227 -5.29 8.25 -11.52
C LEU A 227 -6.27 7.35 -12.29
N THR A 228 -7.55 7.73 -12.36
CA THR A 228 -8.55 7.04 -13.17
C THR A 228 -8.21 7.07 -14.66
N GLN A 229 -7.96 8.25 -15.23
CA GLN A 229 -7.65 8.38 -16.66
C GLN A 229 -6.28 7.80 -17.01
N TYR A 230 -5.29 8.00 -16.15
CA TYR A 230 -3.94 7.45 -16.28
C TYR A 230 -3.97 5.92 -16.34
N THR A 231 -4.74 5.28 -15.46
CA THR A 231 -4.89 3.82 -15.47
C THR A 231 -5.62 3.35 -16.72
N ALA A 232 -6.74 3.99 -17.07
CA ALA A 232 -7.59 3.59 -18.19
C ALA A 232 -6.90 3.75 -19.55
N ALA A 233 -6.15 4.83 -19.76
CA ALA A 233 -5.49 5.14 -21.03
C ALA A 233 -4.49 4.06 -21.48
N ALA A 234 -3.87 3.33 -20.54
CA ALA A 234 -2.94 2.25 -20.87
C ALA A 234 -3.61 1.09 -21.63
N ARG A 235 -4.93 0.88 -21.46
CA ARG A 235 -5.70 -0.14 -22.21
C ARG A 235 -5.76 0.17 -23.70
N SER A 236 -5.70 1.45 -24.06
CA SER A 236 -5.83 1.93 -25.42
C SER A 236 -4.48 2.09 -26.13
N LEU A 237 -3.36 1.78 -25.46
CA LEU A 237 -2.02 1.90 -26.04
C LEU A 237 -1.71 0.70 -26.95
N PRO A 238 -1.50 0.92 -28.26
CA PRO A 238 -1.00 -0.12 -29.15
C PRO A 238 0.38 -0.58 -28.69
N GLY A 239 0.57 -1.90 -28.54
CA GLY A 239 1.88 -2.48 -28.18
C GLY A 239 2.15 -2.60 -26.68
N PHE A 240 1.35 -1.99 -25.80
CA PHE A 240 1.41 -2.31 -24.37
C PHE A 240 0.72 -3.66 -24.14
N ARG A 241 1.44 -4.69 -23.69
CA ARG A 241 0.93 -6.08 -23.56
C ARG A 241 0.71 -6.55 -22.12
N HIS A 242 0.74 -5.62 -21.16
CA HIS A 242 0.69 -5.92 -19.72
C HIS A 242 -0.57 -5.37 -19.04
N GLN A 243 -1.71 -5.33 -19.73
CA GLN A 243 -2.95 -4.72 -19.24
C GLN A 243 -3.41 -5.29 -17.89
N ALA A 244 -3.48 -6.62 -17.76
CA ALA A 244 -3.94 -7.25 -16.52
C ALA A 244 -3.01 -6.95 -15.33
N LEU A 245 -1.70 -6.98 -15.56
CA LEU A 245 -0.69 -6.63 -14.56
C LEU A 245 -0.79 -5.15 -14.17
N TRP A 246 -0.94 -4.27 -15.16
CA TRP A 246 -1.10 -2.83 -14.98
C TRP A 246 -2.33 -2.49 -14.14
N GLU A 247 -3.46 -3.11 -14.43
CA GLU A 247 -4.71 -2.87 -13.71
C GLU A 247 -4.59 -3.28 -12.24
N ARG A 248 -4.04 -4.47 -11.96
CA ARG A 248 -3.79 -4.93 -10.59
C ARG A 248 -2.81 -4.02 -9.85
N TYR A 249 -1.74 -3.60 -10.52
CA TYR A 249 -0.76 -2.68 -9.95
C TYR A 249 -1.42 -1.34 -9.60
N MET A 250 -2.04 -0.70 -10.58
CA MET A 250 -2.63 0.63 -10.43
C MET A 250 -3.84 0.66 -9.51
N ALA A 251 -4.60 -0.43 -9.38
CA ALA A 251 -5.71 -0.50 -8.43
C ALA A 251 -5.21 -0.33 -6.99
N ALA A 252 -4.14 -1.03 -6.59
CA ALA A 252 -3.55 -0.85 -5.27
C ALA A 252 -2.87 0.51 -5.10
N ILE A 253 -2.07 0.94 -6.08
CA ILE A 253 -1.37 2.24 -6.02
C ILE A 253 -2.36 3.38 -5.90
N SER A 254 -3.42 3.38 -6.71
CA SER A 254 -4.43 4.45 -6.69
C SER A 254 -5.18 4.49 -5.36
N ALA A 255 -5.55 3.32 -4.82
CA ALA A 255 -6.20 3.24 -3.52
C ALA A 255 -5.29 3.76 -2.39
N CYS A 256 -4.01 3.38 -2.39
CA CYS A 256 -3.04 3.87 -1.40
C CYS A 256 -2.83 5.38 -1.52
N LEU A 257 -2.57 5.90 -2.72
CA LEU A 257 -2.37 7.33 -2.95
C LEU A 257 -3.59 8.14 -2.52
N LEU A 258 -4.80 7.74 -2.93
CA LEU A 258 -6.03 8.46 -2.56
C LEU A 258 -6.35 8.38 -1.07
N ARG A 259 -5.97 7.29 -0.40
CA ARG A 259 -6.11 7.16 1.05
C ARG A 259 -5.14 8.08 1.79
N MET A 260 -3.90 8.14 1.33
CA MET A 260 -2.83 8.91 1.96
C MET A 260 -2.83 10.40 1.57
N TYR A 261 -3.63 10.81 0.59
CA TYR A 261 -3.72 12.20 0.15
C TYR A 261 -4.69 12.98 1.05
N HIS A 262 -4.21 13.32 2.24
CA HIS A 262 -4.92 14.24 3.14
C HIS A 262 -4.75 15.69 2.67
N ASP A 263 -5.70 16.54 3.00
CA ASP A 263 -5.58 18.00 2.85
C ASP A 263 -4.65 18.60 3.91
#